data_AF-A0A510J9E2-F1
#
_entry.id   AF-A0A510J9E2-F1
#
_cell.length_a   1.000
_cell.length_b   1.000
_cell.length_c   1.000
_cell.angle_alpha   90.00
_cell.angle_beta   90.00
_cell.angle_gamma   90.00
#
_symmetry.space_group_name_H-M   'P 1'
#
loop_
_entity.id
_entity.type
_entity.pdbx_description
1 polymer ?
#
loop_
_entity_poly.entity_id
_entity_poly.type
_entity_poly.pdbx_seq_one_letter_code
_entity_poly.pdbx_strand_id
1 'polypeptide(L)'
;MAFKKLDIKGNIEKYFRENGISYDRNYLLLARRKLFWNIWDVYSQIEEELSKACVVLVKKDEVEFFFCPIKMNGFSSMTMKIGEKRFKLNKNEILSFEIKKILIAYKIRIETKDSVEVFFVEGKIFGKNWIDENVEYIKELLK
;
A
#
# COMPACT_ATOMS: atom_id res chain seq x y z
N MET A 1 20.90 -9.28 13.69
CA MET A 1 20.19 -8.17 14.36
C MET A 1 18.76 -8.19 13.85
N ALA A 2 17.79 -8.61 14.67
CA ALA A 2 16.40 -8.74 14.22
C ALA A 2 15.72 -7.37 14.33
N PHE A 3 15.29 -6.79 13.21
CA PHE A 3 14.41 -5.63 13.22
C PHE A 3 13.17 -5.97 14.06
N LYS A 4 12.80 -5.12 15.03
CA LYS A 4 11.54 -5.30 15.75
C LYS A 4 10.44 -5.10 14.72
N LYS A 5 9.84 -6.20 14.26
CA LYS A 5 8.87 -6.19 13.16
C LYS A 5 7.71 -5.29 13.58
N LEU A 6 7.54 -4.16 12.89
CA LEU A 6 6.39 -3.29 13.12
C LEU A 6 5.14 -4.11 12.81
N ASP A 7 4.19 -4.17 13.75
CA ASP A 7 2.88 -4.78 13.50
C ASP A 7 2.05 -3.84 12.62
N ILE A 8 2.38 -3.86 11.34
CA ILE A 8 1.81 -2.93 10.36
C ILE A 8 0.34 -3.22 10.16
N LYS A 9 -0.05 -4.49 10.15
CA LYS A 9 -1.45 -4.90 10.06
C LYS A 9 -2.23 -4.38 11.28
N GLY A 10 -1.78 -4.70 12.49
CA GLY A 10 -2.46 -4.26 13.72
C GLY A 10 -2.59 -2.73 13.82
N ASN A 11 -1.59 -1.98 13.36
CA ASN A 11 -1.66 -0.52 13.32
C ASN A 11 -2.71 0.02 12.33
N ILE A 12 -2.84 -0.59 11.14
CA ILE A 12 -3.88 -0.22 10.15
C ILE A 12 -5.27 -0.54 10.69
N GLU A 13 -5.44 -1.75 11.21
CA GLU A 13 -6.72 -2.22 11.77
C GLU A 13 -7.18 -1.37 12.96
N LYS A 14 -6.23 -0.98 13.82
CA LYS A 14 -6.46 -0.05 14.93
C LYS A 14 -6.88 1.33 14.42
N TYR A 15 -6.12 1.90 13.47
CA TYR A 15 -6.45 3.21 12.89
C TYR A 15 -7.85 3.22 12.27
N PHE A 16 -8.20 2.20 11.49
CA PHE A 16 -9.53 2.10 10.90
C PHE A 16 -10.63 2.01 11.95
N ARG A 17 -10.44 1.22 13.02
CA ARG A 17 -11.38 1.12 14.13
C ARG A 17 -11.57 2.46 14.84
N GLU A 18 -10.48 3.14 15.18
CA GLU A 18 -10.51 4.44 15.87
C GLU A 18 -11.17 5.54 15.03
N ASN A 19 -11.17 5.42 13.70
CA ASN A 19 -11.74 6.39 12.78
C ASN A 19 -13.09 5.93 12.17
N GLY A 20 -13.69 4.85 12.67
CA GLY A 20 -14.98 4.34 12.17
C GLY A 20 -14.95 3.88 10.70
N ILE A 21 -13.78 3.54 10.18
CA ILE A 21 -13.61 3.06 8.80
C ILE A 21 -13.94 1.57 8.78
N SER A 22 -14.99 1.19 8.05
CA SER A 22 -15.34 -0.22 7.84
C SER A 22 -14.40 -0.87 6.81
N TYR A 23 -13.85 -2.03 7.16
CA TYR A 23 -13.01 -2.86 6.30
C TYR A 23 -13.33 -4.33 6.58
N ASP A 24 -13.78 -5.08 5.57
CA ASP A 24 -14.05 -6.52 5.73
C ASP A 24 -12.79 -7.36 5.52
N ARG A 25 -11.99 -7.01 4.49
CA ARG A 25 -10.68 -7.63 4.16
C ARG A 25 -9.91 -6.90 3.03
N ASN A 26 -10.34 -5.70 2.65
CA ASN A 26 -10.17 -5.23 1.27
C ASN A 26 -9.14 -4.12 1.10
N TYR A 27 -8.17 -4.02 2.02
CA TYR A 27 -7.14 -3.01 1.91
C TYR A 27 -5.78 -3.60 1.54
N LEU A 28 -5.07 -2.90 0.67
CA LEU A 28 -3.72 -3.20 0.23
C LEU A 28 -2.77 -2.18 0.83
N LEU A 29 -1.60 -2.59 1.30
CA LEU A 29 -0.55 -1.63 1.63
C LEU A 29 0.41 -1.50 0.45
N LEU A 30 0.48 -0.32 -0.13
CA LEU A 30 1.29 0.01 -1.29
C LEU A 30 2.52 0.81 -0.86
N ALA A 31 3.63 0.61 -1.56
CA ALA A 31 4.76 1.53 -1.56
C ALA A 31 5.02 1.94 -3.01
N ARG A 32 5.21 3.24 -3.28
CA ARG A 32 5.85 3.61 -4.55
C ARG A 32 7.25 3.00 -4.47
N ARG A 33 7.60 2.10 -5.39
CA ARG A 33 8.92 1.44 -5.47
C ARG A 33 9.62 1.85 -6.78
N LYS A 34 10.87 2.31 -6.71
CA LYS A 34 11.81 2.34 -7.83
C LYS A 34 12.29 0.91 -8.10
N LEU A 35 12.16 0.47 -9.35
CA LEU A 35 12.51 -0.88 -9.80
C LEU A 35 14.01 -1.23 -9.63
N PHE A 36 14.88 -0.25 -9.45
CA PHE A 36 16.33 -0.43 -9.41
C PHE A 36 16.94 0.17 -8.15
N TRP A 37 17.69 -0.66 -7.43
CA TRP A 37 18.36 -0.31 -6.18
C TRP A 37 19.84 -0.16 -6.47
N ASN A 38 20.40 1.00 -6.15
CA ASN A 38 21.85 1.16 -6.20
C ASN A 38 22.42 0.58 -4.90
N ILE A 39 23.34 -0.39 -5.00
CA ILE A 39 23.80 -1.21 -3.85
C ILE A 39 24.39 -0.33 -2.72
N TRP A 40 24.95 0.82 -3.08
CA TRP A 40 25.58 1.77 -2.16
C TRP A 40 24.58 2.61 -1.33
N ASP A 41 23.32 2.72 -1.77
CA ASP A 41 22.31 3.62 -1.18
C ASP A 41 21.01 2.90 -0.79
N VAL A 42 21.04 1.57 -0.69
CA VAL A 42 19.85 0.73 -0.46
C VAL A 42 19.04 1.20 0.75
N TYR A 43 19.69 1.61 1.84
CA TYR A 43 18.99 2.06 3.04
C TYR A 43 18.20 3.36 2.81
N SER A 44 18.86 4.39 2.27
CA SER A 44 18.23 5.68 1.99
C SER A 44 17.11 5.57 0.95
N GLN A 45 17.29 4.70 -0.04
CA GLN A 45 16.26 4.39 -1.02
C GLN A 45 15.08 3.66 -0.36
N ILE A 46 15.31 2.79 0.64
CA ILE A 46 14.22 2.05 1.30
C ILE A 46 13.39 3.04 2.10
N GLU A 47 14.05 3.96 2.81
CA GLU A 47 13.39 5.03 3.55
C GLU A 47 12.61 5.97 2.62
N GLU A 48 13.16 6.35 1.47
CA GLU A 48 12.46 7.17 0.46
C GLU A 48 11.17 6.49 -0.02
N GLU A 49 11.22 5.20 -0.34
CA GLU A 49 10.04 4.47 -0.83
C GLU A 49 9.01 4.23 0.27
N LEU A 50 9.47 3.91 1.49
CA LEU A 50 8.63 3.75 2.68
C LEU A 50 7.94 5.07 3.09
N SER A 51 8.57 6.22 2.87
CA SER A 51 7.97 7.54 3.10
C SER A 51 6.77 7.81 2.17
N LYS A 52 6.66 7.07 1.06
CA LYS A 52 5.56 7.17 0.08
C LYS A 52 4.58 6.01 0.18
N ALA A 53 4.60 5.26 1.28
CA ALA A 53 3.67 4.18 1.50
C ALA A 53 2.21 4.70 1.59
N CYS A 54 1.27 3.87 1.16
CA CYS A 54 -0.15 4.20 1.12
C CYS A 54 -0.99 2.93 1.30
N VAL A 55 -1.96 2.95 2.21
CA VAL A 55 -2.99 1.92 2.31
C VAL A 55 -4.11 2.22 1.32
N VAL A 56 -4.47 1.26 0.48
CA VAL A 56 -5.56 1.38 -0.48
C VAL A 56 -6.69 0.46 -0.10
N LEU A 57 -7.81 1.02 0.32
CA LEU A 57 -9.04 0.32 0.67
C LEU A 57 -9.99 0.30 -0.53
N VAL A 58 -10.27 -0.89 -1.04
CA VAL A 58 -11.20 -1.09 -2.15
C VAL A 58 -12.59 -1.43 -1.60
N LYS A 59 -13.57 -0.59 -1.93
CA LYS A 59 -14.97 -0.76 -1.52
C LYS A 59 -15.85 -1.06 -2.73
N LYS A 60 -17.15 -1.23 -2.47
CA LYS A 60 -18.15 -1.51 -3.51
C LYS A 60 -18.29 -0.40 -4.54
N ASP A 61 -18.17 0.87 -4.16
CA ASP A 61 -18.43 1.99 -5.08
C ASP A 61 -17.23 2.94 -5.24
N GLU A 62 -16.18 2.75 -4.44
CA GLU A 62 -15.05 3.66 -4.34
C GLU A 62 -13.74 2.93 -3.98
N VAL A 63 -12.63 3.60 -4.25
CA VAL A 63 -11.29 3.23 -3.81
C VAL A 63 -10.74 4.38 -2.98
N GLU A 64 -10.29 4.07 -1.78
CA GLU A 64 -9.70 5.05 -0.88
C GLU A 64 -8.22 4.79 -0.65
N PHE A 65 -7.44 5.86 -0.59
CA PHE A 65 -6.01 5.88 -0.41
C PHE A 65 -5.71 6.61 0.89
N PHE A 66 -5.02 5.95 1.81
CA PHE A 66 -4.55 6.48 3.08
C PHE A 66 -3.04 6.49 3.03
N PHE A 67 -2.45 7.64 2.70
CA PHE A 67 -1.00 7.77 2.71
C PHE A 67 -0.49 7.54 4.12
N CYS A 68 0.49 6.65 4.22
CA CYS A 68 0.98 6.12 5.48
C CYS A 68 2.52 6.12 5.50
N PRO A 69 3.18 7.30 5.50
CA PRO A 69 4.63 7.37 5.51
C PRO A 69 5.21 6.52 6.64
N ILE A 70 6.10 5.60 6.27
CA ILE A 70 6.87 4.79 7.19
C ILE A 70 8.26 5.42 7.29
N LYS A 71 8.63 5.84 8.50
CA LYS A 71 9.95 6.39 8.81
C LYS A 71 10.79 5.35 9.55
N MET A 72 12.03 5.17 9.11
CA MET A 72 13.01 4.36 9.84
C MET A 72 13.70 5.24 10.89
N ASN A 73 13.70 4.81 12.15
CA ASN A 73 14.37 5.50 13.25
C ASN A 73 15.64 4.68 13.60
N GLY A 74 16.69 4.90 12.80
CA GLY A 74 17.93 4.12 12.86
C GLY A 74 17.73 2.65 12.44
N PHE A 75 18.70 1.79 12.78
CA PHE A 75 18.71 0.39 12.35
C PHE A 75 17.71 -0.54 13.07
N SER A 76 17.03 -0.07 14.13
CA SER A 76 16.29 -0.95 15.04
C SER A 76 14.80 -0.65 15.17
N SER A 77 14.30 0.47 14.65
CA SER A 77 12.90 0.85 14.85
C SER A 77 12.28 1.55 13.63
N MET A 78 10.96 1.42 13.49
CA MET A 78 10.16 2.01 12.42
C MET A 78 8.90 2.65 13.01
N THR A 79 8.47 3.77 12.43
CA THR A 79 7.20 4.45 12.79
C THR A 79 6.35 4.60 11.54
N MET A 80 5.04 4.33 11.64
CA MET A 80 4.09 4.51 10.54
C MET A 80 3.02 5.50 10.99
N LYS A 81 2.75 6.53 10.18
CA LYS A 81 1.67 7.47 10.43
C LYS A 81 0.60 7.31 9.37
N ILE A 82 -0.54 6.72 9.71
CA ILE A 82 -1.61 6.43 8.74
C ILE A 82 -2.53 7.64 8.61
N GLY A 83 -2.89 7.98 7.37
CA GLY A 83 -3.96 8.94 7.11
C GLY A 83 -3.53 10.40 7.18
N GLU A 84 -2.22 10.71 7.17
CA GLU A 84 -1.74 12.10 7.02
C GLU A 84 -2.33 12.75 5.76
N LYS A 85 -2.54 11.95 4.70
CA LYS A 85 -3.32 12.34 3.54
C LYS A 85 -4.30 11.22 3.19
N ARG A 86 -5.55 11.59 2.94
CA ARG A 86 -6.59 10.68 2.43
C ARG A 86 -7.04 11.17 1.07
N PHE A 87 -7.19 10.24 0.14
CA PHE A 87 -7.71 10.51 -1.20
C PHE A 87 -8.75 9.45 -1.54
N LYS A 88 -9.82 9.83 -2.23
CA LYS A 88 -10.92 8.95 -2.57
C LYS A 88 -11.23 9.10 -4.04
N LEU A 89 -11.35 7.98 -4.74
CA LEU A 89 -11.80 7.88 -6.11
C LEU A 89 -13.09 7.10 -6.16
N ASN A 90 -14.11 7.64 -6.83
CA ASN A 90 -15.29 6.84 -7.15
C ASN A 90 -14.94 5.91 -8.32
N LYS A 91 -15.54 4.72 -8.38
CA LYS A 91 -15.26 3.76 -9.46
C LYS A 91 -15.55 4.33 -10.85
N ASN A 92 -16.56 5.17 -10.97
CA ASN A 92 -16.92 5.83 -12.23
C ASN A 92 -15.83 6.78 -12.76
N GLU A 93 -14.88 7.18 -11.91
CA GLU A 93 -13.72 8.02 -12.27
C GLU A 93 -12.50 7.17 -12.67
N ILE A 94 -12.52 5.87 -12.36
CA ILE A 94 -11.47 4.91 -12.68
C ILE A 94 -11.74 4.36 -14.08
N LEU A 95 -10.92 4.77 -15.05
CA LEU A 95 -10.98 4.28 -16.43
C LEU A 95 -10.33 2.90 -16.57
N SER A 96 -9.27 2.65 -15.80
CA SER A 96 -8.57 1.36 -15.80
C SER A 96 -7.91 1.10 -14.46
N PHE A 97 -7.99 -0.15 -14.00
CA PHE A 97 -7.30 -0.65 -12.81
C PHE A 97 -6.63 -1.98 -13.14
N GLU A 98 -5.30 -2.00 -13.17
CA GLU A 98 -4.50 -3.19 -13.48
C GLU A 98 -3.68 -3.62 -12.26
N ILE A 99 -3.74 -4.91 -11.93
CA ILE A 99 -2.83 -5.53 -10.95
C ILE A 99 -1.99 -6.58 -11.67
N LYS A 100 -0.67 -6.41 -11.68
CA LYS A 100 0.29 -7.34 -12.30
C LYS A 100 1.32 -7.82 -11.29
N LYS A 101 1.48 -9.15 -11.14
CA LYS A 101 2.56 -9.74 -10.34
C LYS A 101 3.90 -9.57 -11.06
N ILE A 102 4.91 -9.08 -10.36
CA ILE A 102 6.29 -8.89 -10.82
C ILE A 102 7.23 -9.46 -9.77
N LEU A 103 7.82 -10.63 -10.04
CA LEU A 103 8.71 -11.36 -9.12
C LEU A 103 8.06 -11.56 -7.73
N ILE A 104 8.50 -10.78 -6.74
CA ILE A 104 8.06 -10.83 -5.33
C ILE A 104 7.08 -9.69 -4.96
N ALA A 105 6.70 -8.88 -5.96
CA ALA A 105 5.88 -7.70 -5.79
C ALA A 105 4.67 -7.70 -6.72
N TYR A 106 3.72 -6.80 -6.47
CA TYR A 106 2.61 -6.50 -7.37
C TYR A 106 2.72 -5.05 -7.82
N LYS A 107 2.55 -4.80 -9.11
CA LYS A 107 2.37 -3.47 -9.67
C LYS A 107 0.88 -3.20 -9.80
N ILE A 108 0.42 -2.08 -9.26
CA ILE A 108 -0.95 -1.60 -9.40
C ILE A 108 -0.92 -0.32 -10.22
N ARG A 109 -1.64 -0.31 -11.34
CA ARG A 109 -1.81 0.88 -12.19
C ARG A 109 -3.27 1.31 -12.14
N ILE A 110 -3.49 2.58 -11.86
CA ILE A 110 -4.81 3.19 -11.75
C ILE A 110 -4.84 4.38 -12.69
N GLU A 111 -5.78 4.37 -13.61
CA GLU A 111 -5.94 5.39 -14.64
C GLU A 111 -7.29 6.07 -14.46
N THR A 112 -7.25 7.40 -14.39
CA THR A 112 -8.40 8.30 -14.33
C THR A 112 -8.36 9.19 -15.57
N LYS A 113 -9.38 10.03 -15.78
CA LYS A 113 -9.38 11.00 -16.89
C LYS A 113 -8.19 11.96 -16.84
N ASP A 114 -7.75 12.33 -15.63
CA ASP A 114 -6.77 13.41 -15.43
C ASP A 114 -5.37 12.89 -15.06
N SER A 115 -5.24 11.63 -14.64
CA SER A 115 -3.97 11.11 -14.12
C SER A 115 -3.82 9.59 -14.24
N VAL A 116 -2.57 9.15 -14.32
CA VAL A 116 -2.17 7.75 -14.20
C VAL A 116 -1.26 7.61 -12.99
N GLU A 117 -1.69 6.77 -12.05
CA GLU A 117 -0.98 6.48 -10.81
C GLU A 117 -0.48 5.04 -10.82
N VAL A 118 0.78 4.86 -10.42
CA VAL A 118 1.44 3.54 -10.39
C VAL A 118 2.04 3.31 -9.02
N PHE A 119 1.66 2.17 -8.45
CA PHE A 119 2.10 1.72 -7.15
C PHE A 119 2.72 0.33 -7.25
N PHE A 120 3.58 0.02 -6.28
CA PHE A 120 4.13 -1.31 -6.12
C PHE A 120 3.79 -1.84 -4.73
N VAL A 121 3.74 -3.16 -4.59
CA VAL A 121 3.49 -3.80 -3.31
C VAL A 121 4.45 -4.93 -3.13
N GLU A 122 5.20 -4.92 -2.04
CA GLU A 122 6.12 -6.02 -1.73
C GLU A 122 5.45 -7.03 -0.79
N GLY A 123 5.21 -8.24 -1.28
CA GLY A 123 4.48 -9.28 -0.53
C GLY A 123 5.25 -9.84 0.68
N LYS A 124 6.56 -9.57 0.81
CA LYS A 124 7.40 -10.12 1.90
C LYS A 124 7.53 -9.21 3.12
N ILE A 125 7.45 -7.89 2.95
CA ILE A 125 7.70 -6.95 4.05
C ILE A 125 6.58 -7.04 5.12
N PHE A 126 5.36 -7.42 4.73
CA PHE A 126 4.17 -7.22 5.56
C PHE A 126 3.46 -8.52 6.02
N GLY A 127 4.07 -9.69 5.83
CA GLY A 127 3.47 -11.00 6.15
C GLY A 127 2.97 -11.73 4.90
N LYS A 128 2.85 -13.06 4.95
CA LYS A 128 2.52 -13.92 3.80
C LYS A 128 1.32 -13.37 3.01
N ASN A 129 1.61 -12.94 1.78
CA ASN A 129 0.74 -12.89 0.60
C ASN A 129 -0.71 -12.40 0.79
N TRP A 130 -0.93 -11.36 1.59
CA TRP A 130 -2.25 -10.68 1.69
C TRP A 130 -2.79 -10.24 0.32
N ILE A 131 -1.92 -9.86 -0.63
CA ILE A 131 -2.37 -9.62 -2.00
C ILE A 131 -2.82 -10.89 -2.67
N ASP A 132 -2.04 -11.97 -2.68
CA ASP A 132 -2.42 -13.20 -3.37
C ASP A 132 -3.76 -13.73 -2.84
N GLU A 133 -4.06 -13.50 -1.56
CA GLU A 133 -5.35 -13.85 -0.92
C GLU A 133 -6.52 -12.92 -1.30
N ASN A 134 -6.25 -11.67 -1.70
CA ASN A 134 -7.29 -10.66 -1.95
C ASN A 134 -7.32 -10.12 -3.39
N VAL A 135 -6.39 -10.53 -4.27
CA VAL A 135 -6.22 -9.93 -5.61
C VAL A 135 -7.42 -10.19 -6.51
N GLU A 136 -7.96 -11.41 -6.48
CA GLU A 136 -9.13 -11.78 -7.28
C GLU A 136 -10.38 -11.06 -6.77
N TYR A 137 -10.55 -10.99 -5.45
CA TYR A 137 -11.64 -10.23 -4.85
C TYR A 137 -11.57 -8.73 -5.19
N ILE A 138 -10.38 -8.14 -5.19
CA ILE A 138 -10.19 -6.73 -5.59
C ILE A 138 -10.51 -6.53 -7.07
N LYS A 139 -10.08 -7.45 -7.94
CA LYS A 139 -10.45 -7.41 -9.37
C LYS A 139 -11.96 -7.53 -9.56
N GLU A 140 -12.62 -8.42 -8.82
CA GLU A 140 -14.08 -8.59 -8.89
C GLU A 140 -14.83 -7.35 -8.43
N LEU A 141 -14.38 -6.71 -7.34
CA LEU A 141 -14.98 -5.45 -6.92
C LEU A 141 -14.83 -4.40 -8.01
N LEU A 142 -13.70 -4.32 -8.70
CA LEU A 142 -13.42 -3.25 -9.66
C LEU A 142 -13.95 -3.50 -11.08
N LYS A 143 -14.63 -4.62 -11.33
CA LYS A 143 -15.44 -4.85 -12.53
C LYS A 143 -16.75 -4.08 -12.47
#